data_AF-A0A959GNS9-F1
#
_entry.id   AF-A0A959GNS9-F1
#
_cell.length_a   1.000
_cell.length_b   1.000
_cell.length_c   1.000
_cell.angle_alpha   90.00
_cell.angle_beta   90.00
_cell.angle_gamma   90.00
#
_symmetry.space_group_name_H-M   'P 1'
#
loop_
_entity.id
_entity.type
_entity.pdbx_description
1 polymer ?
#
loop_
_entity_poly.entity_id
_entity_poly.type
_entity_poly.pdbx_seq_one_letter_code
_entity_poly.pdbx_strand_id
1 'polypeptide(L)'
;MAQFNWTYVSDTGRKFNVGIYHGARSGHLLVYCNRKVVIIDFHVLETKTYPLFLDDELCELTVEKKDNQFRYGFDINRKADTPRNRQRKVVEKKHWRQTLLFFGAMGVVIALFTGFFLHFDTQQKTKQREELLADFGQETIAHIDRLQPTEDGTLIRFSFVADGKIQEAEWAYPSDTPIILNHGMPLNEADEFRLRFVTNRPAIWNLLLDKPSEQQIQKYSLLAQERHAGLHPELSRPHIQCLTGIAYDIKGVAGLADFYFQDASPERNQIANELTYKRLVRDIPFQQRAERECW
;
A
#
# COMPACT_ATOMS: atom_id res chain seq x y z
N MET A 1 55.98 2.70 46.41
CA MET A 1 54.76 3.44 46.80
C MET A 1 54.15 3.98 45.52
N ALA A 2 52.83 3.93 45.38
CA ALA A 2 52.16 4.44 44.20
C ALA A 2 51.50 5.79 44.53
N GLN A 3 51.64 6.76 43.63
CA GLN A 3 50.98 8.07 43.74
C GLN A 3 50.33 8.40 42.40
N PHE A 4 49.04 8.71 42.44
CA PHE A 4 48.26 9.10 41.27
C PHE A 4 47.50 10.39 41.54
N ASN A 5 47.21 11.13 40.48
CA ASN A 5 46.39 12.32 40.51
C ASN A 5 45.39 12.34 39.35
N TRP A 6 44.25 12.97 39.58
CA TRP A 6 43.22 13.24 38.60
C TRP A 6 42.76 14.68 38.76
N THR A 7 42.41 15.30 37.63
CA THR A 7 41.76 16.60 37.62
C THR A 7 40.30 16.41 37.26
N TYR A 8 39.40 16.70 38.19
CA TYR A 8 37.97 16.79 37.93
C TYR A 8 37.60 18.25 37.69
N VAL A 9 36.78 18.52 36.67
CA VAL A 9 36.25 19.84 36.37
C VAL A 9 34.74 19.77 36.52
N SER A 10 34.17 20.54 37.47
CA SER A 10 32.73 20.59 37.66
C SER A 10 32.05 21.48 36.62
N ASP A 11 30.71 21.41 36.52
CA ASP A 11 29.94 22.19 35.53
C ASP A 11 30.05 23.71 35.75
N THR A 12 30.44 24.14 36.95
CA THR A 12 30.73 25.56 37.25
C THR A 12 32.11 25.99 36.74
N GLY A 13 32.87 25.08 36.14
CA GLY A 13 34.25 25.29 35.69
C GLY A 13 35.29 25.14 36.80
N ARG A 14 34.88 24.80 38.03
CA ARG A 14 35.78 24.64 39.17
C ARG A 14 36.62 23.38 39.01
N LYS A 15 37.93 23.49 39.26
CA LYS A 15 38.89 22.38 39.16
C LYS A 15 39.20 21.79 40.53
N PHE A 16 39.17 20.46 40.60
CA PHE A 16 39.54 19.67 41.77
C PHE A 16 40.68 18.74 41.41
N ASN A 17 41.82 18.90 42.10
CA ASN A 17 42.96 18.00 41.98
C ASN A 17 42.85 16.94 43.07
N VAL A 18 42.34 15.76 42.70
CA VAL A 18 42.24 14.60 43.59
C VAL A 18 43.48 13.75 43.41
N GLY A 19 44.12 13.36 44.50
CA GLY A 19 45.24 12.44 44.42
C GLY A 19 45.18 11.38 45.50
N ILE A 20 45.80 10.25 45.19
CA ILE A 20 45.95 9.11 46.08
C ILE A 20 47.43 8.81 46.26
N TYR A 21 47.78 8.45 47.48
CA TYR A 21 49.04 7.83 47.82
C TYR A 21 48.73 6.48 48.46
N HIS A 22 49.36 5.41 47.97
CA HIS A 22 49.11 4.07 48.47
C HIS A 22 50.42 3.26 48.58
N GLY A 23 50.68 2.77 49.79
CA GLY A 23 51.79 1.87 50.09
C GLY A 23 51.39 0.41 49.89
N ALA A 24 51.63 -0.15 48.70
CA ALA A 24 51.23 -1.53 48.36
C ALA A 24 51.67 -2.64 49.36
N ARG A 25 52.76 -2.43 50.12
CA ARG A 25 53.22 -3.37 51.16
C ARG A 25 52.73 -3.03 52.57
N SER A 26 52.59 -1.74 52.89
CA SER A 26 52.17 -1.28 54.22
C SER A 26 50.65 -1.10 54.35
N GLY A 27 49.92 -1.11 53.22
CA GLY A 27 48.50 -0.81 53.15
C GLY A 27 48.14 0.62 53.57
N HIS A 28 49.12 1.52 53.68
CA HIS A 28 48.88 2.93 54.05
C HIS A 28 48.32 3.68 52.85
N LEU A 29 47.13 4.23 52.99
CA LEU A 29 46.43 4.98 51.95
C LEU A 29 46.10 6.39 52.43
N LEU A 30 46.34 7.35 51.55
CA LEU A 30 46.01 8.75 51.77
C LEU A 30 45.38 9.30 50.49
N VAL A 31 44.20 9.90 50.62
CA VAL A 31 43.54 10.64 49.55
C VAL A 31 43.56 12.12 49.91
N TYR A 32 43.92 12.96 48.95
CA TYR A 32 43.90 14.41 49.10
C TYR A 32 43.12 15.06 47.96
N CYS A 33 42.49 16.20 48.24
CA CYS A 33 41.83 17.06 47.28
C CYS A 33 42.38 18.48 47.43
N ASN A 34 42.90 19.07 46.36
CA ASN A 34 43.47 20.43 46.36
C ASN A 34 44.48 20.66 47.50
N ARG A 35 45.39 19.70 47.69
CA ARG A 35 46.44 19.68 48.74
C ARG A 35 45.92 19.52 50.19
N LYS A 36 44.63 19.29 50.40
CA LYS A 36 44.07 18.93 51.72
C LYS A 36 43.82 17.44 51.78
N VAL A 37 44.29 16.78 52.84
CA VAL A 37 44.00 15.37 53.09
C VAL A 37 42.51 15.22 53.43
N VAL A 38 41.83 14.32 52.71
CA VAL A 38 40.38 14.09 52.87
C VAL A 38 40.07 12.69 53.41
N ILE A 39 40.91 11.69 53.10
CA ILE A 39 40.77 10.32 53.61
C ILE A 39 42.16 9.80 53.98
N ILE A 40 42.26 9.14 55.14
CA ILE A 40 43.42 8.33 55.53
C ILE A 40 42.87 6.96 55.90
N ASP A 41 43.50 5.91 55.40
CA ASP A 41 43.12 4.53 55.70
C ASP A 41 44.37 3.66 55.82
N PHE A 42 44.30 2.64 56.66
CA PHE A 42 45.41 1.75 56.94
C PHE A 42 45.00 0.31 56.59
N HIS A 43 45.97 -0.53 56.27
CA HIS A 43 45.75 -1.94 55.90
C HIS A 43 44.89 -2.14 54.63
N VAL A 44 44.99 -1.25 53.65
CA VAL A 44 44.32 -1.40 52.34
C VAL A 44 45.09 -2.39 51.45
N LEU A 45 44.98 -3.68 51.76
CA LEU A 45 45.68 -4.76 51.03
C LEU A 45 44.79 -5.48 50.01
N GLU A 46 43.55 -5.04 49.85
CA GLU A 46 42.51 -5.60 48.98
C GLU A 46 41.79 -4.48 48.20
N THR A 47 40.90 -4.88 47.27
CA THR A 47 40.10 -3.93 46.49
C THR A 47 39.17 -3.13 47.39
N LYS A 48 39.21 -1.80 47.28
CA LYS A 48 38.38 -0.90 48.08
C LYS A 48 38.01 0.35 47.29
N THR A 49 36.78 0.83 47.47
CA THR A 49 36.25 2.03 46.82
C THR A 49 35.90 3.08 47.87
N TYR A 50 36.27 4.32 47.60
CA TYR A 50 36.06 5.47 48.47
C TYR A 50 35.15 6.50 47.79
N PRO A 51 33.95 6.75 48.33
CA PRO A 51 33.07 7.79 47.83
C PRO A 51 33.56 9.18 48.26
N LEU A 52 33.56 10.13 47.32
CA LEU A 52 33.96 11.52 47.51
C LEU A 52 32.95 12.43 46.81
N PHE A 53 32.38 13.39 47.54
CA PHE A 53 31.59 14.45 46.92
C PHE A 53 32.48 15.61 46.48
N LEU A 54 32.44 15.96 45.19
CA LEU A 54 33.10 17.12 44.62
C LEU A 54 32.03 18.05 44.04
N ASP A 55 31.79 19.17 44.74
CA ASP A 55 30.58 19.99 44.58
C ASP A 55 29.31 19.13 44.73
N ASP A 56 28.55 18.92 43.66
CA ASP A 56 27.29 18.20 43.59
C ASP A 56 27.41 16.79 42.94
N GLU A 57 28.64 16.39 42.57
CA GLU A 57 28.94 15.11 41.94
C GLU A 57 29.49 14.10 42.97
N LEU A 58 28.96 12.87 42.94
CA LEU A 58 29.52 11.74 43.67
C LEU A 58 30.57 11.05 42.80
N CYS A 59 31.83 11.14 43.21
CA CYS A 59 32.95 10.44 42.60
C CYS A 59 33.36 9.25 43.45
N GLU A 60 33.90 8.23 42.80
CA GLU A 60 34.40 7.02 43.43
C GLU A 60 35.87 6.84 43.08
N LEU A 61 36.69 6.80 44.11
CA LEU A 61 38.10 6.44 43.98
C LEU A 61 38.24 4.96 44.29
N THR A 62 38.67 4.18 43.32
CA THR A 62 38.80 2.72 43.47
C THR A 62 40.26 2.32 43.50
N VAL A 63 40.64 1.55 44.52
CA VAL A 63 41.88 0.78 44.57
C VAL A 63 41.51 -0.64 44.23
N GLU A 64 41.96 -1.18 43.12
CA GLU A 64 41.63 -2.53 42.66
C GLU A 64 42.89 -3.41 42.71
N LYS A 65 42.80 -4.57 43.37
CA LYS A 65 43.89 -5.55 43.40
C LYS A 65 43.64 -6.63 42.35
N LYS A 66 44.56 -6.76 41.39
CA LYS A 66 44.53 -7.78 40.33
C LYS A 66 45.93 -8.35 40.12
N ASP A 67 46.07 -9.67 40.12
CA ASP A 67 47.35 -10.37 39.87
C ASP A 67 48.53 -9.85 40.72
N ASN A 68 48.26 -9.61 42.01
CA ASN A 68 49.21 -9.05 42.98
C ASN A 68 49.72 -7.63 42.66
N GLN A 69 49.02 -6.89 41.79
CA GLN A 69 49.23 -5.48 41.50
C GLN A 69 48.01 -4.66 41.90
N PHE A 70 48.22 -3.37 42.18
CA PHE A 70 47.15 -2.42 42.48
C PHE A 70 46.93 -1.48 41.29
N ARG A 71 45.67 -1.31 40.90
CA ARG A 71 45.19 -0.31 39.94
C ARG A 71 44.37 0.73 40.66
N TYR A 72 44.34 1.94 40.10
CA TYR A 72 43.65 3.06 40.71
C TYR A 72 42.73 3.70 39.68
N GLY A 73 41.45 3.82 40.03
CA GLY A 73 40.42 4.43 39.20
C GLY A 73 39.81 5.64 39.91
N PHE A 74 39.34 6.59 39.12
CA PHE A 74 38.57 7.72 39.59
C PHE A 74 37.41 7.93 38.62
N ASP A 75 36.21 7.55 39.04
CA ASP A 75 35.02 7.52 38.19
C ASP A 75 33.88 8.32 38.81
N ILE A 76 33.01 8.84 37.95
CA ILE A 76 31.80 9.54 38.38
C ILE A 76 30.68 8.51 38.56
N ASN A 77 30.12 8.41 39.76
CA ASN A 77 28.98 7.53 40.00
C ASN A 77 27.69 8.18 39.50
N ARG A 78 27.31 7.82 38.26
CA ARG A 78 26.05 8.26 37.62
C ARG A 78 24.82 7.43 38.03
N LYS A 79 25.00 6.33 38.76
CA LYS A 79 23.93 5.39 39.12
C LYS A 79 23.29 5.73 40.46
N ALA A 80 24.09 6.20 41.42
CA ALA A 80 23.65 6.59 42.75
C ALA A 80 22.57 7.68 42.69
N ASP A 81 21.66 7.67 43.67
CA ASP A 81 20.54 8.60 43.72
C ASP A 81 20.97 9.95 44.34
N THR A 82 21.77 10.70 43.61
CA THR A 82 22.16 12.08 43.95
C THR A 82 21.22 13.10 43.29
N PRO A 83 21.05 14.32 43.85
CA PRO A 83 20.24 15.37 43.23
C PRO A 83 20.62 15.65 41.77
N ARG A 84 21.92 15.60 41.47
CA ARG A 84 22.49 15.79 40.13
C ARG A 84 22.16 14.65 39.17
N ASN A 85 22.24 13.39 39.62
CA ASN A 85 21.82 12.26 38.79
C ASN A 85 20.31 12.24 38.52
N ARG A 86 19.48 12.73 39.46
CA ARG A 86 18.04 12.92 39.23
C ARG A 86 17.79 13.95 38.12
N GLN A 87 18.49 15.08 38.14
CA GLN A 87 18.38 16.11 37.09
C GLN A 87 18.77 15.57 35.71
N ARG A 88 19.90 14.82 35.63
CA ARG A 88 20.33 14.17 34.39
C ARG A 88 19.27 13.24 33.82
N LYS A 89 18.68 12.37 34.64
CA LYS A 89 17.62 11.44 34.20
C LYS A 89 16.39 12.17 33.63
N VAL A 90 16.01 13.32 34.19
CA VAL A 90 14.89 14.12 33.68
C VAL A 90 15.22 14.72 32.30
N VAL A 91 16.42 15.28 32.16
CA VAL A 91 16.90 15.87 30.91
C VAL A 91 17.07 14.80 29.83
N GLU A 92 17.68 13.66 30.14
CA GLU A 92 17.80 12.51 29.24
C GLU A 92 16.44 11.99 28.78
N LYS A 93 15.46 11.87 29.69
CA LYS A 93 14.10 11.45 29.34
C LYS A 93 13.43 12.45 28.40
N LYS A 94 13.66 13.75 28.58
CA LYS A 94 13.16 14.80 27.69
C LYS A 94 13.80 14.68 26.30
N HIS A 95 15.13 14.58 26.23
CA HIS A 95 15.83 14.43 24.96
C HIS A 95 15.44 13.15 24.24
N TRP A 96 15.33 12.02 24.95
CA TRP A 96 14.87 10.77 24.37
C TRP A 96 13.47 10.90 23.75
N ARG A 97 12.52 11.53 24.45
CA ARG A 97 11.18 11.82 23.90
C ARG A 97 11.24 12.71 22.66
N GLN A 98 12.07 13.76 22.69
CA GLN A 98 12.26 14.65 21.54
C GLN A 98 12.87 13.91 20.34
N THR A 99 13.87 13.06 20.57
CA THR A 99 14.49 12.22 19.54
C THR A 99 13.46 11.28 18.93
N LEU A 100 12.63 10.63 19.75
CA LEU A 100 11.59 9.71 19.29
C LEU A 100 10.52 10.43 18.46
N LEU A 101 10.10 11.63 18.87
CA LEU A 101 9.18 12.47 18.11
C LEU A 101 9.78 12.93 16.78
N PHE A 102 11.06 13.33 16.76
CA PHE A 102 11.75 13.76 15.55
C PHE A 102 11.85 12.63 14.52
N PHE A 103 12.30 11.45 14.94
CA PHE A 103 12.39 10.29 14.05
C PHE A 103 11.00 9.79 13.62
N GLY A 104 10.00 9.84 14.51
CA GLY A 104 8.62 9.53 14.17
C GLY A 104 8.06 10.45 13.09
N ALA A 105 8.23 11.77 13.25
CA ALA A 105 7.80 12.75 12.26
C ALA A 105 8.51 12.58 10.91
N MET A 106 9.82 12.31 10.93
CA MET A 106 10.58 12.07 9.70
C MET A 106 10.13 10.79 8.98
N GLY A 107 9.80 9.72 9.72
CA GLY A 107 9.25 8.50 9.13
C GLY A 107 7.93 8.74 8.41
N VAL A 108 7.03 9.56 8.99
CA VAL A 108 5.76 9.94 8.34
C VAL A 108 6.01 10.72 7.05
N VAL A 109 6.91 11.70 7.06
CA VAL A 109 7.24 12.49 5.86
C VAL A 109 7.78 11.59 4.75
N ILE A 110 8.70 10.67 5.07
CA ILE A 110 9.25 9.74 4.08
C ILE A 110 8.13 8.87 3.49
N ALA A 111 7.25 8.30 4.33
CA ALA A 111 6.14 7.47 3.87
C ALA A 111 5.17 8.22 2.95
N LEU A 112 4.87 9.50 3.26
CA LEU A 112 4.05 10.34 2.40
C LEU A 112 4.73 10.62 1.06
N PHE A 113 6.04 10.91 1.06
CA PHE A 113 6.80 11.13 -0.17
C PHE A 113 6.89 9.88 -1.05
N THR A 114 7.16 8.70 -0.49
CA THR A 114 7.17 7.45 -1.27
C THR A 114 5.78 7.11 -1.79
N GLY A 115 4.73 7.25 -0.97
CA GLY A 115 3.36 7.05 -1.42
C GLY A 115 2.97 7.99 -2.56
N PHE A 116 3.34 9.27 -2.46
CA PHE A 116 3.11 10.26 -3.52
C PHE A 116 3.88 9.91 -4.80
N PHE A 117 5.16 9.54 -4.70
CA PHE A 117 5.97 9.17 -5.87
C PHE A 117 5.42 7.93 -6.59
N LEU A 118 5.02 6.89 -5.85
CA LEU A 118 4.43 5.68 -6.43
C LEU A 118 3.08 5.98 -7.11
N HIS A 119 2.26 6.83 -6.50
CA HIS A 119 0.99 7.25 -7.10
C HIS A 119 1.22 8.09 -8.37
N PHE A 120 2.21 8.99 -8.37
CA PHE A 120 2.50 9.83 -9.52
C PHE A 120 3.09 9.02 -10.70
N ASP A 121 4.00 8.07 -10.43
CA ASP A 121 4.58 7.21 -11.47
C ASP A 121 3.53 6.33 -12.16
N THR A 122 2.61 5.75 -11.37
CA THR A 122 1.49 4.96 -11.92
C THR A 122 0.56 5.82 -12.78
N GLN A 123 0.19 7.01 -12.30
CA GLN A 123 -0.61 7.97 -13.06
C GLN A 123 0.07 8.40 -14.37
N GLN A 124 1.37 8.68 -14.35
CA GLN A 124 2.11 9.11 -15.53
C GLN A 124 2.19 8.01 -16.59
N LYS A 125 2.42 6.76 -16.18
CA LYS A 125 2.42 5.60 -17.09
C LYS A 125 1.06 5.36 -17.75
N THR A 126 -0.02 5.49 -16.98
CA THR A 126 -1.39 5.38 -17.52
C THR A 126 -1.67 6.47 -18.55
N LYS A 127 -1.35 7.72 -18.23
CA LYS A 127 -1.52 8.85 -19.17
C LYS A 127 -0.73 8.69 -20.46
N GLN A 128 0.55 8.28 -20.37
CA GLN A 128 1.36 8.03 -21.56
C GLN A 128 0.78 6.89 -22.42
N ARG A 129 0.26 5.84 -21.79
CA ARG A 129 -0.39 4.74 -22.50
C ARG A 129 -1.66 5.21 -23.21
N GLU A 130 -2.48 6.02 -22.54
CA GLU A 130 -3.68 6.62 -23.12
C GLU A 130 -3.35 7.55 -24.29
N GLU A 131 -2.35 8.42 -24.16
CA GLU A 131 -1.85 9.28 -25.25
C GLU A 131 -1.37 8.46 -26.45
N LEU A 132 -0.55 7.42 -26.22
CA LEU A 132 -0.07 6.56 -27.30
C LEU A 132 -1.22 5.85 -28.04
N LEU A 133 -2.25 5.42 -27.32
CA LEU A 133 -3.45 4.84 -27.91
C LEU A 133 -4.34 5.88 -28.59
N ALA A 134 -4.32 7.14 -28.17
CA ALA A 134 -5.07 8.22 -28.82
C ALA A 134 -4.42 8.65 -30.13
N ASP A 135 -3.09 8.81 -30.13
CA ASP A 135 -2.34 9.34 -31.28
C ASP A 135 -2.01 8.27 -32.32
N PHE A 136 -1.75 7.03 -31.89
CA PHE A 136 -1.27 5.93 -32.74
C PHE A 136 -2.12 4.66 -32.64
N GLY A 137 -3.30 4.76 -32.03
CA GLY A 137 -4.19 3.61 -31.85
C GLY A 137 -4.85 3.19 -33.15
N GLN A 138 -4.66 1.93 -33.53
CA GLN A 138 -5.47 1.25 -34.55
C GLN A 138 -6.49 0.34 -33.89
N GLU A 139 -7.67 0.21 -34.51
CA GLU A 139 -8.72 -0.67 -34.03
C GLU A 139 -8.72 -2.01 -34.79
N THR A 140 -8.97 -3.09 -34.07
CA THR A 140 -9.12 -4.45 -34.57
C THR A 140 -10.20 -5.18 -33.75
N ILE A 141 -10.49 -6.42 -34.10
CA ILE A 141 -11.39 -7.29 -33.33
C ILE A 141 -10.54 -8.22 -32.47
N ALA A 142 -10.88 -8.29 -31.19
CA ALA A 142 -10.35 -9.26 -30.26
C ALA A 142 -11.39 -10.36 -30.02
N HIS A 143 -10.93 -11.61 -30.00
CA HIS A 143 -11.71 -12.79 -29.68
C HIS A 143 -11.38 -13.25 -28.26
N ILE A 144 -12.40 -13.45 -27.43
CA ILE A 144 -12.22 -13.98 -26.08
C ILE A 144 -11.97 -15.49 -26.18
N ASP A 145 -10.77 -15.93 -25.83
CA ASP A 145 -10.36 -17.33 -25.97
C ASP A 145 -10.69 -18.15 -24.72
N ARG A 146 -10.53 -17.56 -23.53
CA ARG A 146 -10.77 -18.25 -22.25
C ARG A 146 -11.08 -17.28 -21.12
N LEU A 147 -11.97 -17.69 -20.23
CA LEU A 147 -12.23 -17.03 -18.94
C LEU A 147 -11.81 -17.96 -17.80
N GLN A 148 -10.79 -17.57 -17.04
CA GLN A 148 -10.27 -18.39 -15.94
C GLN A 148 -10.47 -17.69 -14.58
N PRO A 149 -11.30 -18.23 -13.68
CA PRO A 149 -11.44 -17.71 -12.32
C PRO A 149 -10.11 -17.79 -11.56
N THR A 150 -9.84 -16.76 -10.76
CA THR A 150 -8.66 -16.58 -9.91
C THR A 150 -9.08 -16.08 -8.53
N GLU A 151 -8.17 -16.04 -7.55
CA GLU A 151 -8.49 -15.54 -6.21
C GLU A 151 -8.92 -14.06 -6.20
N ASP A 152 -8.40 -13.27 -7.14
CA ASP A 152 -8.61 -11.81 -7.22
C ASP A 152 -9.61 -11.40 -8.33
N GLY A 153 -10.39 -12.34 -8.87
CA GLY A 153 -11.35 -12.10 -9.95
C GLY A 153 -11.20 -13.09 -11.11
N THR A 154 -11.22 -12.62 -12.36
CA THR A 154 -11.15 -13.49 -13.54
C THR A 154 -10.04 -13.06 -14.50
N LEU A 155 -9.20 -14.01 -14.91
CA LEU A 155 -8.22 -13.82 -15.97
C LEU A 155 -8.89 -14.03 -17.34
N ILE A 156 -8.96 -12.96 -18.14
CA ILE A 156 -9.48 -12.98 -19.51
C ILE A 156 -8.30 -13.18 -20.46
N ARG A 157 -8.32 -14.28 -21.23
CA ARG A 157 -7.39 -14.50 -22.34
C ARG A 157 -8.08 -14.18 -23.66
N PHE A 158 -7.41 -13.43 -24.51
CA PHE A 158 -7.95 -13.04 -25.79
C PHE A 158 -6.85 -12.89 -26.85
N SER A 159 -7.27 -13.03 -28.10
CA SER A 159 -6.40 -12.94 -29.26
C SER A 159 -6.90 -11.88 -30.24
N PHE A 160 -5.97 -11.21 -30.92
CA PHE A 160 -6.30 -10.18 -31.90
C PHE A 160 -5.24 -10.11 -32.99
N VAL A 161 -5.59 -9.60 -34.17
CA VAL A 161 -4.64 -9.40 -35.26
C VAL A 161 -4.05 -8.00 -35.17
N ALA A 162 -2.72 -7.93 -35.06
CA ALA A 162 -1.95 -6.69 -35.12
C ALA A 162 -0.71 -6.88 -36.00
N ASP A 163 -0.41 -5.88 -36.83
CA ASP A 163 0.74 -5.89 -37.76
C ASP A 163 0.82 -7.18 -38.61
N GLY A 164 -0.35 -7.72 -39.00
CA GLY A 164 -0.47 -8.95 -39.81
C GLY A 164 -0.19 -10.26 -39.06
N LYS A 165 -0.06 -10.23 -37.73
CA LYS A 165 0.16 -11.41 -36.89
C LYS A 165 -0.90 -11.51 -35.80
N ILE A 166 -1.22 -12.74 -35.41
CA ILE A 166 -2.05 -12.99 -34.23
C ILE A 166 -1.20 -12.66 -33.00
N GLN A 167 -1.77 -11.86 -32.10
CA GLN A 167 -1.24 -11.53 -30.78
C GLN A 167 -2.16 -12.13 -29.73
N GLU A 168 -1.56 -12.65 -28.67
CA GLU A 168 -2.29 -13.14 -27.50
C GLU A 168 -2.00 -12.20 -26.33
N ALA A 169 -3.03 -11.91 -25.54
CA ALA A 169 -2.92 -11.06 -24.37
C ALA A 169 -3.82 -11.57 -23.25
N GLU A 170 -3.47 -11.15 -22.03
CA GLU A 170 -4.19 -11.51 -20.82
C GLU A 170 -4.57 -10.25 -20.05
N TRP A 171 -5.76 -10.27 -19.45
CA TRP A 171 -6.24 -9.20 -18.58
C TRP A 171 -6.81 -9.78 -17.29
N ALA A 172 -6.20 -9.43 -16.16
CA ALA A 172 -6.77 -9.66 -14.84
C ALA A 172 -7.94 -8.69 -14.63
N TYR A 173 -9.16 -9.20 -14.75
CA TYR A 173 -10.39 -8.44 -14.61
C TYR A 173 -10.95 -8.61 -13.19
N PRO A 174 -11.18 -7.52 -12.43
CA PRO A 174 -11.54 -7.58 -11.01
C PRO A 174 -13.05 -7.87 -10.81
N SER A 175 -13.53 -8.96 -11.39
CA SER A 175 -14.89 -9.46 -11.21
C SER A 175 -14.90 -10.97 -11.27
N ASP A 176 -15.75 -11.58 -10.45
CA ASP A 176 -16.01 -13.01 -10.47
C ASP A 176 -16.83 -13.42 -11.70
N THR A 177 -16.73 -14.69 -12.09
CA THR A 177 -17.57 -15.30 -13.11
C THR A 177 -18.94 -15.71 -12.55
N PRO A 178 -20.06 -15.49 -13.27
CA PRO A 178 -20.13 -14.89 -14.60
C PRO A 178 -19.95 -13.36 -14.58
N ILE A 179 -19.15 -12.84 -15.51
CA ILE A 179 -18.92 -11.40 -15.64
C ILE A 179 -20.12 -10.78 -16.37
N ILE A 180 -20.77 -9.80 -15.73
CA ILE A 180 -21.80 -8.97 -16.36
C ILE A 180 -21.15 -7.66 -16.80
N LEU A 181 -21.24 -7.35 -18.09
CA LEU A 181 -20.67 -6.14 -18.69
C LEU A 181 -21.51 -4.89 -18.35
N ASN A 182 -20.98 -3.68 -18.58
CA ASN A 182 -21.68 -2.43 -18.24
C ASN A 182 -22.99 -2.23 -19.01
N HIS A 183 -23.12 -2.87 -20.19
CA HIS A 183 -24.36 -2.90 -20.96
C HIS A 183 -25.29 -4.06 -20.56
N GLY A 184 -24.95 -4.82 -19.52
CA GLY A 184 -25.80 -5.84 -18.92
C GLY A 184 -25.74 -7.22 -19.57
N MET A 185 -25.06 -7.41 -20.71
CA MET A 185 -24.88 -8.77 -21.27
C MET A 185 -23.75 -9.50 -20.53
N PRO A 186 -23.82 -10.84 -20.43
CA PRO A 186 -22.72 -11.62 -19.90
C PRO A 186 -21.55 -11.67 -20.89
N LEU A 187 -20.33 -11.68 -20.36
CA LEU A 187 -19.13 -12.00 -21.12
C LEU A 187 -18.95 -13.51 -21.18
N ASN A 188 -18.78 -14.07 -22.39
CA ASN A 188 -18.53 -15.49 -22.61
C ASN A 188 -17.30 -15.72 -23.48
N GLU A 189 -16.83 -16.97 -23.48
CA GLU A 189 -15.84 -17.43 -24.45
C GLU A 189 -16.40 -17.35 -25.87
N ALA A 190 -15.52 -17.10 -26.83
CA ALA A 190 -15.82 -16.80 -28.23
C ALA A 190 -16.68 -15.54 -28.45
N ASP A 191 -16.80 -14.66 -27.45
CA ASP A 191 -17.34 -13.32 -27.70
C ASP A 191 -16.30 -12.42 -28.38
N GLU A 192 -16.77 -11.43 -29.13
CA GLU A 192 -15.92 -10.52 -29.90
C GLU A 192 -16.12 -9.06 -29.54
N PHE A 193 -15.02 -8.35 -29.29
CA PHE A 193 -15.05 -6.94 -28.93
C PHE A 193 -14.01 -6.16 -29.71
N ARG A 194 -14.25 -4.86 -29.87
CA ARG A 194 -13.26 -3.96 -30.44
C ARG A 194 -12.09 -3.83 -29.47
N LEU A 195 -10.88 -3.82 -30.04
CA LEU A 195 -9.65 -3.57 -29.31
C LEU A 195 -8.86 -2.49 -30.03
N ARG A 196 -8.27 -1.58 -29.26
CA ARG A 196 -7.34 -0.58 -29.78
C ARG A 196 -5.91 -0.96 -29.39
N PHE A 197 -4.96 -0.89 -30.30
CA PHE A 197 -3.54 -1.15 -30.02
C PHE A 197 -2.63 -0.15 -30.74
N VAL A 198 -1.38 -0.03 -30.28
CA VAL A 198 -0.38 0.84 -30.91
C VAL A 198 0.38 0.07 -32.01
N THR A 199 0.36 0.56 -33.24
CA THR A 199 1.08 -0.04 -34.38
C THR A 199 2.59 -0.16 -34.09
N ASN A 200 3.21 -1.29 -34.46
CA ASN A 200 4.59 -1.66 -34.14
C ASN A 200 4.89 -1.85 -32.64
N ARG A 201 3.89 -1.71 -31.74
CA ARG A 201 3.99 -1.99 -30.30
C ARG A 201 2.68 -2.61 -29.76
N PRO A 202 2.24 -3.77 -30.28
CA PRO A 202 0.92 -4.33 -29.98
C PRO A 202 0.74 -4.78 -28.52
N ALA A 203 1.81 -4.88 -27.73
CA ALA A 203 1.72 -5.07 -26.28
C ALA A 203 1.00 -3.92 -25.54
N ILE A 204 0.90 -2.75 -26.17
CA ILE A 204 0.11 -1.62 -25.70
C ILE A 204 -1.26 -1.69 -26.37
N TRP A 205 -2.26 -2.15 -25.62
CA TRP A 205 -3.63 -2.33 -26.10
C TRP A 205 -4.69 -1.83 -25.11
N ASN A 206 -5.94 -1.73 -25.54
CA ASN A 206 -7.11 -1.48 -24.72
C ASN A 206 -8.31 -2.25 -25.29
N LEU A 207 -8.80 -3.24 -24.54
CA LEU A 207 -9.97 -4.05 -24.91
C LEU A 207 -11.25 -3.31 -24.52
N LEU A 208 -12.10 -3.01 -25.51
CA LEU A 208 -13.29 -2.18 -25.33
C LEU A 208 -14.52 -3.09 -25.17
N LEU A 209 -14.72 -3.64 -23.97
CA LEU A 209 -15.87 -4.52 -23.68
C LEU A 209 -17.24 -3.85 -23.91
N ASP A 210 -17.31 -2.52 -23.87
CA ASP A 210 -18.52 -1.76 -24.17
C ASP A 210 -18.80 -1.61 -25.68
N LYS A 211 -17.87 -2.06 -26.54
CA LYS A 211 -17.97 -1.97 -28.00
C LYS A 211 -17.83 -3.37 -28.64
N PRO A 212 -18.87 -4.20 -28.57
CA PRO A 212 -18.88 -5.49 -29.27
C PRO A 212 -18.69 -5.35 -30.80
N SER A 213 -18.23 -6.41 -31.45
CA SER A 213 -18.20 -6.50 -32.91
C SER A 213 -19.62 -6.50 -33.49
N GLU A 214 -19.77 -6.24 -34.80
CA GLU A 214 -21.08 -6.35 -35.46
C GLU A 214 -21.65 -7.78 -35.39
N GLN A 215 -20.78 -8.78 -35.50
CA GLN A 215 -21.17 -10.19 -35.35
C GLN A 215 -21.62 -10.49 -33.92
N GLN A 216 -20.92 -9.93 -32.92
CA GLN A 216 -21.31 -10.08 -31.52
C GLN A 216 -22.64 -9.39 -31.21
N ILE A 217 -22.92 -8.23 -31.80
CA ILE A 217 -24.22 -7.56 -31.68
C ILE A 217 -25.33 -8.42 -32.26
N GLN A 218 -25.12 -9.05 -33.41
CA GLN A 218 -26.08 -9.97 -34.01
C GLN A 218 -26.32 -11.20 -33.11
N LYS A 219 -25.26 -11.78 -32.54
CA LYS A 219 -25.36 -12.87 -31.56
C LYS A 219 -26.20 -12.46 -30.35
N TYR A 220 -25.95 -11.28 -29.78
CA TYR A 220 -26.75 -10.74 -28.67
C TYR A 220 -28.21 -10.51 -29.05
N SER A 221 -28.47 -10.03 -30.27
CA SER A 221 -29.84 -9.84 -30.78
C SER A 221 -30.59 -11.16 -30.87
N LEU A 222 -29.95 -12.20 -31.42
CA LEU A 222 -30.54 -13.54 -31.51
C LEU A 222 -30.83 -14.13 -30.14
N LEU A 223 -29.90 -14.01 -29.18
CA LEU A 223 -30.12 -14.48 -27.81
C LEU A 223 -31.32 -13.79 -27.14
N ALA A 224 -31.45 -12.47 -27.31
CA ALA A 224 -32.58 -11.72 -26.77
C ALA A 224 -33.91 -12.15 -27.42
N GLN A 225 -33.93 -12.37 -28.74
CA GLN A 225 -35.10 -12.84 -29.47
C GLN A 225 -35.51 -14.25 -29.04
N GLU A 226 -34.57 -15.19 -28.96
CA GLU A 226 -34.81 -16.57 -28.52
C GLU A 226 -35.36 -16.61 -27.10
N ARG A 227 -34.79 -15.80 -26.21
CA ARG A 227 -35.29 -15.67 -24.84
C ARG A 227 -36.72 -15.16 -24.79
N HIS A 228 -37.01 -14.09 -25.54
CA HIS A 228 -38.34 -13.49 -25.56
C HIS A 228 -39.36 -14.44 -26.20
N ALA A 229 -39.00 -15.15 -27.27
CA ALA A 229 -39.86 -16.16 -27.89
C ALA A 229 -40.18 -17.32 -26.94
N GLY A 230 -39.23 -17.73 -26.09
CA GLY A 230 -39.46 -18.76 -25.08
C GLY A 230 -40.45 -18.34 -23.99
N LEU A 231 -40.50 -17.04 -23.66
CA LEU A 231 -41.41 -16.50 -22.64
C LEU A 231 -42.77 -16.06 -23.22
N HIS A 232 -42.82 -15.75 -24.51
CA HIS A 232 -43.99 -15.25 -25.22
C HIS A 232 -44.29 -16.09 -26.48
N PRO A 233 -44.71 -17.37 -26.32
CA PRO A 233 -44.98 -18.27 -27.45
C PRO A 233 -46.14 -17.81 -28.33
N GLU A 234 -46.98 -16.88 -27.85
CA GLU A 234 -48.07 -16.25 -28.59
C GLU A 234 -47.60 -15.25 -29.66
N LEU A 235 -46.38 -14.72 -29.55
CA LEU A 235 -45.85 -13.72 -30.46
C LEU A 235 -45.14 -14.37 -31.66
N SER A 236 -45.36 -13.81 -32.85
CA SER A 236 -44.67 -14.27 -34.06
C SER A 236 -43.20 -13.84 -34.08
N ARG A 237 -42.33 -14.61 -34.75
CA ARG A 237 -40.90 -14.26 -34.88
C ARG A 237 -40.65 -12.86 -35.46
N PRO A 238 -41.34 -12.41 -36.54
CA PRO A 238 -41.17 -11.05 -37.04
C PRO A 238 -41.53 -9.98 -36.01
N HIS A 239 -42.57 -10.24 -35.20
CA HIS A 239 -42.98 -9.32 -34.15
C HIS A 239 -41.90 -9.19 -33.06
N ILE A 240 -41.34 -10.31 -32.61
CA ILE A 240 -40.25 -10.36 -31.63
C ILE A 240 -38.99 -9.66 -32.16
N GLN A 241 -38.65 -9.90 -33.43
CA GLN A 241 -37.54 -9.24 -34.11
C GLN A 241 -37.74 -7.73 -34.15
N CYS A 242 -38.96 -7.27 -34.45
CA CYS A 242 -39.29 -5.85 -34.45
C CYS A 242 -39.13 -5.22 -33.04
N LEU A 243 -39.71 -5.83 -32.00
CA LEU A 243 -39.62 -5.32 -30.63
C LEU A 243 -38.17 -5.25 -30.11
N THR A 244 -37.39 -6.31 -30.32
CA THR A 244 -35.97 -6.35 -29.93
C THR A 244 -35.12 -5.39 -30.76
N GLY A 245 -35.46 -5.17 -32.04
CA GLY A 245 -34.86 -4.16 -32.90
C GLY A 245 -35.09 -2.74 -32.36
N ILE A 246 -36.33 -2.40 -32.00
CA ILE A 246 -36.65 -1.10 -31.36
C ILE A 246 -35.87 -0.93 -30.06
N ALA A 247 -35.77 -1.98 -29.24
CA ALA A 247 -34.99 -1.95 -28.01
C ALA A 247 -33.52 -1.61 -28.26
N TYR A 248 -32.92 -2.24 -29.28
CA TYR A 248 -31.55 -1.96 -29.70
C TYR A 248 -31.40 -0.53 -30.24
N ASP A 249 -32.33 -0.05 -31.05
CA ASP A 249 -32.25 1.31 -31.57
C ASP A 249 -32.32 2.39 -30.48
N ILE A 250 -33.10 2.15 -29.42
CA ILE A 250 -33.27 3.13 -28.33
C ILE A 250 -32.12 3.05 -27.32
N LYS A 251 -31.69 1.85 -26.92
CA LYS A 251 -30.73 1.65 -25.81
C LYS A 251 -29.45 0.91 -26.21
N GLY A 252 -29.24 0.64 -27.49
CA GLY A 252 -28.13 -0.17 -27.98
C GLY A 252 -28.16 -1.59 -27.40
N VAL A 253 -26.97 -2.13 -27.12
CA VAL A 253 -26.82 -3.48 -26.54
C VAL A 253 -27.51 -3.61 -25.18
N ALA A 254 -27.65 -2.52 -24.41
CA ALA A 254 -28.37 -2.55 -23.14
C ALA A 254 -29.88 -2.82 -23.33
N GLY A 255 -30.47 -2.38 -24.44
CA GLY A 255 -31.84 -2.73 -24.79
C GLY A 255 -32.02 -4.21 -25.10
N LEU A 256 -31.03 -4.83 -25.76
CA LEU A 256 -31.01 -6.28 -25.97
C LEU A 256 -30.86 -7.03 -24.65
N ALA A 257 -30.02 -6.52 -23.74
CA ALA A 257 -29.85 -7.09 -22.41
C ALA A 257 -31.14 -7.05 -21.58
N ASP A 258 -31.91 -5.97 -21.66
CA ASP A 258 -33.23 -5.87 -21.03
C ASP A 258 -34.17 -6.99 -21.51
N PHE A 259 -34.19 -7.30 -22.81
CA PHE A 259 -34.97 -8.42 -23.34
C PHE A 259 -34.38 -9.78 -22.93
N TYR A 260 -33.06 -9.95 -22.94
CA TYR A 260 -32.43 -11.21 -22.55
C TYR A 260 -32.61 -11.55 -21.05
N PHE A 261 -32.69 -10.54 -20.19
CA PHE A 261 -32.89 -10.72 -18.74
C PHE A 261 -34.29 -10.29 -18.27
N GLN A 262 -35.29 -10.32 -19.15
CA GLN A 262 -36.65 -9.81 -18.88
C GLN A 262 -37.39 -10.50 -17.72
N ASP A 263 -36.95 -11.69 -17.31
CA ASP A 263 -37.50 -12.47 -16.19
C ASP A 263 -36.46 -12.70 -15.07
N ALA A 264 -35.32 -12.01 -15.11
CA ALA A 264 -34.27 -12.11 -14.10
C ALA A 264 -34.50 -11.14 -12.95
N SER A 265 -34.09 -11.53 -11.75
CA SER A 265 -34.11 -10.64 -10.58
C SER A 265 -32.93 -9.64 -10.60
N PRO A 266 -33.05 -8.48 -9.94
CA PRO A 266 -31.96 -7.50 -9.84
C PRO A 266 -30.67 -8.05 -9.20
N GLU A 267 -30.77 -9.06 -8.33
CA GLU A 267 -29.61 -9.70 -7.70
C GLU A 267 -28.79 -10.51 -8.71
N ARG A 268 -29.46 -11.11 -9.71
CA ARG A 268 -28.80 -11.88 -10.77
C ARG A 268 -28.10 -10.96 -11.77
N ASN A 269 -28.71 -9.82 -12.08
CA ASN A 269 -28.13 -8.83 -12.96
C ASN A 269 -28.65 -7.43 -12.59
N GLN A 270 -27.78 -6.63 -11.97
CA GLN A 270 -28.14 -5.31 -11.46
C GLN A 270 -28.38 -4.29 -12.60
N ILE A 271 -27.85 -4.57 -13.79
CA ILE A 271 -27.88 -3.65 -14.94
C ILE A 271 -29.11 -3.91 -15.83
N ALA A 272 -29.40 -5.18 -16.13
CA ALA A 272 -30.53 -5.60 -16.95
C ALA A 272 -31.31 -6.72 -16.24
N ASN A 273 -32.58 -6.49 -15.95
CA ASN A 273 -33.45 -7.39 -15.20
C ASN A 273 -34.93 -7.12 -15.51
N GLU A 274 -35.84 -7.83 -14.85
CA GLU A 274 -37.28 -7.69 -15.03
C GLU A 274 -37.76 -6.23 -14.86
N LEU A 275 -37.18 -5.46 -13.93
CA LEU A 275 -37.59 -4.09 -13.68
C LEU A 275 -37.16 -3.15 -14.81
N THR A 276 -35.95 -3.33 -15.34
CA THR A 276 -35.43 -2.51 -16.46
C THR A 276 -36.15 -2.83 -17.75
N TYR A 277 -36.46 -4.12 -18.00
CA TYR A 277 -37.31 -4.55 -19.10
C TYR A 277 -38.71 -3.92 -19.03
N LYS A 278 -39.40 -4.05 -17.88
CA LYS A 278 -40.73 -3.44 -17.67
C LYS A 278 -40.69 -1.94 -17.86
N ARG A 279 -39.61 -1.28 -17.45
CA ARG A 279 -39.42 0.16 -17.66
C ARG A 279 -39.28 0.49 -19.15
N LEU A 280 -38.47 -0.26 -19.89
CA LEU A 280 -38.26 -0.08 -21.33
C LEU A 280 -39.57 -0.22 -22.11
N VAL A 281 -40.31 -1.32 -21.91
CA VAL A 281 -41.54 -1.57 -22.70
C VAL A 281 -42.71 -0.65 -22.33
N ARG A 282 -42.63 0.01 -21.17
CA ARG A 282 -43.58 1.05 -20.73
C ARG A 282 -43.14 2.46 -21.11
N ASP A 283 -41.93 2.62 -21.64
CA ASP A 283 -41.42 3.93 -22.03
C ASP A 283 -42.17 4.43 -23.27
N ILE A 284 -42.55 5.71 -23.27
CA ILE A 284 -43.40 6.29 -24.31
C ILE A 284 -42.76 6.17 -25.71
N PRO A 285 -41.46 6.50 -25.90
CA PRO A 285 -40.77 6.28 -27.17
C PRO A 285 -40.83 4.84 -27.67
N PHE A 286 -40.68 3.86 -26.78
CA PHE A 286 -40.75 2.44 -27.14
C PHE A 286 -42.16 2.07 -27.61
N GLN A 287 -43.19 2.43 -26.84
CA GLN A 287 -44.59 2.14 -27.17
C GLN A 287 -45.02 2.75 -28.51
N GLN A 288 -44.71 4.03 -28.73
CA GLN A 288 -45.05 4.73 -29.98
C GLN A 288 -44.37 4.14 -31.22
N ARG A 289 -43.17 3.57 -31.07
CA ARG A 289 -42.49 2.86 -32.16
C ARG A 289 -43.07 1.48 -32.35
N ALA A 290 -43.29 0.73 -31.27
CA ALA A 290 -43.87 -0.60 -31.33
C ALA A 290 -45.24 -0.58 -32.01
N GLU A 291 -46.13 0.35 -31.65
CA GLU A 291 -47.46 0.55 -32.27
C GLU A 291 -47.40 0.90 -33.75
N ARG A 292 -46.32 1.52 -34.22
CA ARG A 292 -46.20 2.00 -35.61
C ARG A 292 -45.47 1.01 -36.51
N GLU A 293 -44.49 0.30 -35.96
CA GLU A 293 -43.54 -0.52 -36.71
C GLU A 293 -43.83 -2.02 -36.57
N CYS A 294 -44.41 -2.47 -35.45
CA CYS A 294 -44.58 -3.90 -35.15
C CYS A 294 -46.04 -4.39 -35.20
N TRP A 295 -47.02 -3.48 -35.18
CA TRP A 295 -48.46 -3.77 -35.16
C TRP A 295 -49.18 -3.25 -36.40
#